data_AF-A0A7J3ALG4-F1
#
_entry.id   AF-A0A7J3ALG4-F1
#
_cell.length_a   1.000
_cell.length_b   1.000
_cell.length_c   1.000
_cell.angle_alpha   90.00
_cell.angle_beta   90.00
_cell.angle_gamma   90.00
#
_symmetry.space_group_name_H-M   'P 1'
#
loop_
_entity.id
_entity.type
_entity.pdbx_description
1 polymer ?
#
loop_
_entity_poly.entity_id
_entity_poly.type
_entity_poly.pdbx_seq_one_letter_code
_entity_poly.pdbx_strand_id
1 'polypeptide(L)'
;MNDVVESYLAEIERKLFWMNRKTREDILREIRSHLSDRIAAGESPGDVILSFGPADAIAKEYLRIYGFGAGFVFVFGILAIVLSVFTVPGTVDIASDYSGMDWVSLVFLLMTILLVLFTAYKGGRKAGVIAGLLGCATRFVVLGLLVSTGSVVIRDGVLGALGFAFVSIMLPVIGYLSSVRSYAK
;
A
#
# COMPACT_ATOMS: atom_id res chain seq x y z
N MET A 1 -7.64 -29.72 -22.49
CA MET A 1 -8.76 -29.76 -21.50
C MET A 1 -8.31 -29.21 -20.15
N ASN A 2 -7.14 -29.64 -19.66
CA ASN A 2 -6.47 -29.02 -18.50
C ASN A 2 -6.07 -27.54 -18.74
N ASP A 3 -5.82 -27.15 -19.99
CA ASP A 3 -5.28 -25.81 -20.32
C ASP A 3 -6.24 -24.66 -19.96
N VAL A 4 -7.55 -24.86 -20.07
CA VAL A 4 -8.55 -23.82 -19.75
C VAL A 4 -8.60 -23.58 -18.24
N VAL A 5 -8.63 -24.66 -17.46
CA VAL A 5 -8.61 -24.59 -15.98
C VAL A 5 -7.31 -23.97 -15.49
N GLU A 6 -6.17 -24.40 -16.01
CA GLU A 6 -4.86 -23.85 -15.63
C GLU A 6 -4.73 -22.37 -16.03
N SER A 7 -5.26 -21.98 -17.20
CA SER A 7 -5.28 -20.57 -17.60
C SER A 7 -6.11 -19.70 -16.65
N TYR A 8 -7.25 -20.22 -16.18
CA TYR A 8 -8.12 -19.56 -15.22
C TYR A 8 -7.47 -19.44 -13.84
N LEU A 9 -6.85 -20.52 -13.34
CA LEU A 9 -6.10 -20.51 -12.09
C LEU A 9 -4.89 -19.57 -12.14
N ALA A 10 -4.17 -19.52 -13.26
CA ALA A 10 -3.05 -18.60 -13.46
C ALA A 10 -3.52 -17.14 -13.45
N GLU A 11 -4.71 -16.86 -13.96
CA GLU A 11 -5.30 -15.52 -13.88
C GLU A 11 -5.64 -15.13 -12.45
N ILE A 12 -6.26 -16.03 -11.68
CA ILE A 12 -6.52 -15.83 -10.25
C ILE A 12 -5.20 -15.63 -9.49
N GLU A 13 -4.19 -16.46 -9.75
CA GLU A 13 -2.88 -16.37 -9.11
C GLU A 13 -2.25 -14.98 -9.29
N ARG A 14 -2.25 -14.46 -10.53
CA ARG A 14 -1.73 -13.11 -10.82
C ARG A 14 -2.46 -12.04 -10.03
N LYS A 15 -3.78 -12.14 -9.88
CA LYS A 15 -4.59 -11.17 -9.12
C LYS A 15 -4.39 -11.29 -7.61
N LEU A 16 -4.05 -12.48 -7.12
CA LEU A 16 -3.70 -12.75 -5.72
C LEU A 16 -2.21 -12.55 -5.42
N PHE A 17 -1.41 -12.02 -6.35
CA PHE A 17 0.05 -11.94 -6.22
C PHE A 17 0.52 -11.34 -4.89
N TRP A 18 -0.15 -10.28 -4.44
CA TRP A 18 0.23 -9.56 -3.22
C TRP A 18 -0.27 -10.21 -1.91
N MET A 19 -1.03 -11.29 -1.99
CA MET A 19 -1.46 -12.07 -0.84
C MET A 19 -0.28 -12.85 -0.24
N ASN A 20 -0.41 -13.30 1.01
CA ASN A 20 0.53 -14.25 1.58
C ASN A 20 0.64 -15.48 0.67
N ARG A 21 1.88 -15.88 0.33
CA ARG A 21 2.15 -16.99 -0.59
C ARG A 21 1.48 -18.29 -0.16
N LYS A 22 1.56 -18.65 1.12
CA LYS A 22 0.96 -19.88 1.65
C LYS A 22 -0.56 -19.84 1.49
N THR A 23 -1.19 -18.74 1.90
CA THR A 23 -2.64 -18.53 1.75
C THR A 23 -3.06 -18.59 0.28
N ARG A 24 -2.30 -17.95 -0.62
CA ARG A 24 -2.57 -18.01 -2.07
C ARG A 24 -2.50 -19.43 -2.61
N GLU A 25 -1.45 -20.18 -2.26
CA GLU A 25 -1.28 -21.57 -2.68
C GLU A 25 -2.40 -22.47 -2.13
N ASP A 26 -2.83 -22.25 -0.89
CA ASP A 26 -3.94 -22.98 -0.28
C ASP A 26 -5.27 -22.68 -1.00
N ILE A 27 -5.56 -21.42 -1.31
CA ILE A 27 -6.76 -21.01 -2.09
C ILE A 27 -6.73 -21.62 -3.48
N LEU A 28 -5.61 -21.54 -4.19
CA LEU A 28 -5.50 -22.11 -5.54
C LEU A 28 -5.66 -23.63 -5.53
N ARG A 29 -5.17 -24.31 -4.48
CA ARG A 29 -5.36 -25.75 -4.30
C ARG A 29 -6.82 -26.11 -4.06
N GLU A 30 -7.52 -25.35 -3.23
CA GLU A 30 -8.96 -25.53 -2.97
C GLU A 30 -9.79 -25.34 -4.25
N ILE A 31 -9.58 -24.24 -4.97
CA ILE A 31 -10.27 -23.96 -6.24
C ILE A 31 -9.97 -25.08 -7.25
N ARG A 32 -8.70 -25.48 -7.37
CA ARG A 32 -8.31 -26.57 -8.27
C ARG A 32 -9.04 -27.87 -7.93
N SER A 33 -9.13 -28.23 -6.64
CA SER A 33 -9.86 -29.43 -6.19
C SER A 33 -11.33 -29.36 -6.60
N HIS A 34 -12.01 -28.24 -6.33
CA HIS A 34 -13.43 -28.09 -6.66
C HIS A 34 -13.68 -28.15 -8.17
N LEU A 35 -12.79 -27.56 -8.98
CA LEU A 35 -12.88 -27.63 -10.43
C LEU A 35 -12.63 -29.06 -10.92
N SER A 36 -11.62 -29.75 -10.39
CA SER A 36 -11.31 -31.13 -10.80
C SER A 36 -12.42 -32.11 -10.44
N ASP A 37 -13.03 -31.96 -9.26
CA ASP A 37 -14.09 -32.87 -8.80
C ASP A 37 -15.34 -32.76 -9.69
N ARG A 38 -15.70 -31.55 -10.11
CA ARG A 38 -16.84 -31.30 -11.02
C ARG A 38 -16.58 -31.79 -12.44
N ILE A 39 -15.36 -31.60 -12.94
CA ILE A 39 -14.98 -32.13 -14.25
C ILE A 39 -14.95 -33.67 -14.22
N ALA A 40 -14.49 -34.27 -13.13
CA ALA A 40 -14.52 -35.72 -12.94
C ALA A 40 -15.95 -36.26 -12.84
N ALA A 41 -16.90 -35.47 -12.34
CA ALA A 41 -18.33 -35.78 -12.34
C ALA A 41 -18.99 -35.67 -13.74
N GLY A 42 -18.23 -35.30 -14.78
CA GLY A 42 -18.70 -35.25 -16.17
C GLY A 42 -19.15 -33.87 -16.65
N GLU A 43 -18.95 -32.81 -15.86
CA GLU A 43 -19.26 -31.45 -16.29
C GLU A 43 -18.22 -30.90 -17.29
N SER A 44 -18.66 -30.07 -18.23
CA SER A 44 -17.77 -29.36 -19.17
C SER A 44 -16.91 -28.34 -18.42
N PRO A 45 -15.57 -28.30 -18.64
CA PRO A 45 -14.68 -27.33 -18.00
C PRO A 45 -15.11 -25.87 -18.19
N GLY A 46 -15.65 -25.53 -19.36
CA GLY A 46 -16.13 -24.18 -19.66
C GLY A 46 -17.32 -23.78 -18.79
N ASP A 47 -18.28 -24.68 -18.64
CA ASP A 47 -19.50 -24.44 -17.85
C ASP A 47 -19.19 -24.35 -16.35
N VAL A 48 -18.27 -25.20 -15.87
CA VAL A 48 -17.79 -25.14 -14.48
C VAL A 48 -17.12 -23.79 -14.19
N ILE A 49 -16.23 -23.31 -15.06
CA ILE A 49 -15.58 -21.99 -14.88
C ILE A 49 -16.61 -20.86 -14.93
N LEU A 50 -17.53 -20.88 -15.90
CA LEU A 50 -18.62 -19.90 -16.01
C LEU A 50 -19.47 -19.84 -14.73
N SER A 51 -19.75 -21.00 -14.12
CA SER A 51 -20.51 -21.06 -12.86
C SER A 51 -19.73 -20.53 -11.64
N PHE A 52 -18.39 -20.64 -11.65
CA PHE A 52 -17.52 -20.04 -10.64
C PHE A 52 -17.45 -18.50 -10.79
N GLY A 53 -17.62 -18.01 -12.01
CA GLY A 53 -17.63 -16.58 -12.33
C GLY A 53 -16.26 -16.07 -12.78
N PRO A 54 -16.12 -14.74 -12.97
CA PRO A 54 -14.88 -14.16 -13.47
C PRO A 54 -13.78 -14.18 -12.39
N ALA A 55 -12.54 -14.45 -12.82
CA ALA A 55 -11.36 -14.52 -11.95
C ALA A 55 -11.20 -13.28 -11.06
N ASP A 56 -11.53 -12.09 -11.57
CA ASP A 56 -11.51 -10.81 -10.84
C ASP A 56 -12.42 -10.79 -9.63
N ALA A 57 -13.65 -11.31 -9.78
CA ALA A 57 -14.62 -11.34 -8.70
C ALA A 57 -14.14 -12.28 -7.60
N ILE A 58 -13.64 -13.46 -7.97
CA ILE A 58 -13.09 -14.43 -7.04
C ILE A 58 -11.88 -13.87 -6.30
N ALA A 59 -10.89 -13.35 -7.03
CA ALA A 59 -9.68 -12.80 -6.43
C ALA A 59 -9.99 -11.63 -5.49
N LYS A 60 -10.94 -10.76 -5.87
CA LYS A 60 -11.38 -9.64 -5.04
C LYS A 60 -12.03 -10.12 -3.75
N GLU A 61 -12.81 -11.20 -3.79
CA GLU A 61 -13.45 -11.77 -2.61
C GLU A 61 -12.42 -12.40 -1.65
N TYR A 62 -11.48 -13.17 -2.18
CA TYR A 62 -10.39 -13.71 -1.36
C TYR A 62 -9.49 -12.61 -0.77
N LEU A 63 -9.20 -11.55 -1.53
CA LEU A 63 -8.46 -10.38 -1.01
C LEU A 63 -9.25 -9.63 0.05
N ARG A 64 -10.59 -9.61 -0.02
CA ARG A 64 -11.45 -9.02 1.02
C ARG A 64 -11.37 -9.80 2.33
N ILE A 65 -11.31 -11.14 2.25
CA ILE A 65 -11.30 -12.03 3.42
C ILE A 65 -9.91 -12.11 4.05
N TYR A 66 -8.89 -12.42 3.23
CA TYR A 66 -7.53 -12.71 3.72
C TYR A 66 -6.59 -11.49 3.70
N GLY A 67 -6.95 -10.45 2.95
CA GLY A 67 -6.13 -9.24 2.84
C GLY A 67 -4.83 -9.43 2.08
N PHE A 68 -4.02 -8.38 2.10
CA PHE A 68 -2.70 -8.36 1.49
C PHE A 68 -1.63 -8.90 2.45
N GLY A 69 -0.61 -9.54 1.91
CA GLY A 69 0.50 -10.12 2.66
C GLY A 69 1.61 -9.14 3.02
N ALA A 70 2.63 -9.64 3.72
CA ALA A 70 3.77 -8.84 4.17
C ALA A 70 4.57 -8.21 3.02
N GLY A 71 4.64 -8.84 1.85
CA GLY A 71 5.32 -8.29 0.67
C GLY A 71 4.73 -6.96 0.20
N PHE A 72 3.40 -6.82 0.26
CA PHE A 72 2.73 -5.54 -0.02
C PHE A 72 3.17 -4.46 0.98
N VAL A 73 3.12 -4.78 2.28
CA VAL A 73 3.52 -3.85 3.35
C VAL A 73 4.99 -3.44 3.19
N PHE A 74 5.86 -4.37 2.82
CA PHE A 74 7.28 -4.11 2.61
C PHE A 74 7.53 -3.16 1.44
N VAL A 75 7.01 -3.47 0.25
CA VAL A 75 7.23 -2.64 -0.95
C VAL A 75 6.69 -1.22 -0.75
N PHE A 76 5.46 -1.11 -0.25
CA PHE A 76 4.85 0.20 -0.05
C PHE A 76 5.42 0.94 1.17
N GLY A 77 5.97 0.21 2.15
CA GLY A 77 6.75 0.79 3.23
C GLY A 77 8.04 1.43 2.72
N ILE A 78 8.76 0.77 1.81
CA ILE A 78 9.95 1.35 1.15
C ILE A 78 9.57 2.59 0.36
N LEU A 79 8.48 2.54 -0.42
CA LEU A 79 8.01 3.72 -1.16
C LEU A 79 7.66 4.88 -0.22
N ALA A 80 7.04 4.59 0.94
CA ALA A 80 6.75 5.61 1.94
C ALA A 80 8.01 6.25 2.50
N ILE A 81 9.06 5.46 2.78
CA ILE A 81 10.38 5.97 3.19
C ILE A 81 10.95 6.88 2.11
N VAL A 82 11.05 6.39 0.87
CA VAL A 82 11.66 7.12 -0.25
C VAL A 82 10.95 8.45 -0.50
N LEU A 83 9.61 8.44 -0.60
CA LEU A 83 8.86 9.68 -0.79
C LEU A 83 9.06 10.62 0.39
N SER A 84 9.04 10.10 1.62
CA SER A 84 9.16 10.90 2.86
C SER A 84 10.49 11.64 2.97
N VAL A 85 11.58 11.14 2.39
CA VAL A 85 12.86 11.88 2.32
C VAL A 85 12.64 13.24 1.67
N PHE A 86 11.99 13.27 0.52
CA PHE A 86 11.75 14.49 -0.26
C PHE A 86 10.62 15.37 0.28
N THR A 87 10.01 15.01 1.41
CA THR A 87 8.94 15.81 2.04
C THR A 87 9.44 16.76 3.12
N VAL A 88 10.73 16.67 3.46
CA VAL A 88 11.38 17.54 4.45
C VAL A 88 11.87 18.79 3.72
N PRO A 89 11.42 20.00 4.10
CA PRO A 89 11.88 21.24 3.48
C PRO A 89 13.42 21.34 3.50
N GLY A 90 14.02 21.73 2.38
CA GLY A 90 15.46 21.86 2.23
C GLY A 90 16.18 20.57 1.78
N THR A 91 15.45 19.51 1.45
CA THR A 91 16.02 18.32 0.78
C THR A 91 16.15 18.46 -0.72
N VAL A 92 15.33 19.32 -1.33
CA VAL A 92 15.35 19.59 -2.76
C VAL A 92 15.61 21.09 -2.95
N ASP A 93 16.88 21.47 -3.08
CA ASP A 93 17.29 22.83 -3.43
C ASP A 93 17.00 23.09 -4.91
N ILE A 94 15.73 23.33 -5.25
CA ILE A 94 15.38 23.98 -6.50
C ILE A 94 15.44 25.48 -6.23
N ALA A 95 16.55 26.09 -6.64
CA ALA A 95 16.81 27.53 -6.57
C ALA A 95 15.52 28.33 -6.84
N SER A 96 14.89 28.86 -5.79
CA SER A 96 13.74 29.73 -5.96
C SER A 96 13.72 30.76 -4.85
N ASP A 97 14.03 31.98 -5.27
CA ASP A 97 13.81 33.26 -4.57
C ASP A 97 12.32 33.54 -4.24
N TYR A 98 11.46 32.52 -4.28
CA TYR A 98 10.03 32.64 -4.02
C TYR A 98 9.71 32.19 -2.59
N SER A 99 9.76 33.16 -1.68
CA SER A 99 8.86 33.28 -0.53
C SER A 99 8.52 31.96 0.22
N GLY A 100 9.45 31.46 1.03
CA GLY A 100 9.15 30.72 2.26
C GLY A 100 8.46 29.35 2.18
N MET A 101 8.06 28.85 1.00
CA MET A 101 7.36 27.57 0.87
C MET A 101 7.99 26.70 -0.21
N ASP A 102 8.59 25.58 0.21
CA ASP A 102 9.14 24.56 -0.69
C ASP A 102 7.99 23.73 -1.30
N TRP A 103 7.51 24.20 -2.45
CA TRP A 103 6.41 23.58 -3.20
C TRP A 103 6.69 22.12 -3.59
N VAL A 104 7.97 21.78 -3.81
CA VAL A 104 8.37 20.41 -4.19
C VAL A 104 8.15 19.47 -3.02
N SER A 105 8.61 19.85 -1.83
CA SER A 105 8.36 19.11 -0.59
C SER A 105 6.87 18.90 -0.33
N LEU A 106 6.02 19.86 -0.70
CA LEU A 106 4.57 19.78 -0.57
C LEU A 106 3.97 18.76 -1.54
N VAL A 107 4.42 18.71 -2.79
CA VAL A 107 3.99 17.69 -3.77
C VAL A 107 4.35 16.28 -3.29
N PHE A 108 5.58 16.07 -2.80
CA PHE A 108 5.98 14.79 -2.24
C PHE A 108 5.18 14.43 -0.98
N LEU A 109 4.84 15.42 -0.15
CA LEU A 109 4.00 15.20 1.02
C LEU A 109 2.60 14.73 0.60
N LEU A 110 2.01 15.37 -0.41
CA LEU A 110 0.71 14.95 -0.95
C LEU A 110 0.78 13.52 -1.51
N MET A 111 1.82 13.19 -2.28
CA MET A 111 2.05 11.83 -2.78
C MET A 111 2.19 10.82 -1.64
N THR A 112 2.89 11.19 -0.56
CA THR A 112 3.05 10.35 0.63
C THR A 112 1.71 10.10 1.32
N ILE A 113 0.87 11.13 1.47
CA ILE A 113 -0.49 11.01 2.03
C ILE A 113 -1.33 10.09 1.15
N LEU A 114 -1.31 10.28 -0.18
CA LEU A 114 -2.03 9.41 -1.11
C LEU A 114 -1.56 7.96 -1.05
N LEU A 115 -0.24 7.73 -0.90
CA LEU A 115 0.33 6.40 -0.72
C LEU A 115 -0.16 5.75 0.60
N VAL A 116 -0.16 6.49 1.70
CA VAL A 116 -0.66 6.01 3.00
C VAL A 116 -2.15 5.67 2.91
N LEU A 117 -2.95 6.51 2.25
CA LEU A 117 -4.37 6.23 2.01
C LEU A 117 -4.57 4.99 1.14
N PHE A 118 -3.81 4.87 0.04
CA PHE A 118 -3.87 3.71 -0.84
C PHE A 118 -3.50 2.41 -0.12
N THR A 119 -2.43 2.44 0.68
CA THR A 119 -1.97 1.28 1.45
C THR A 119 -2.94 0.89 2.55
N ALA A 120 -3.57 1.86 3.22
CA ALA A 120 -4.63 1.59 4.19
C ALA A 120 -5.89 1.03 3.54
N TYR A 121 -6.28 1.56 2.37
CA TYR A 121 -7.46 1.11 1.63
C TYR A 121 -7.30 -0.31 1.08
N LYS A 122 -6.14 -0.61 0.49
CA LYS A 122 -5.84 -1.93 -0.08
C LYS A 122 -5.37 -2.91 0.98
N GLY A 123 -4.26 -2.63 1.65
CA GLY A 123 -3.62 -3.52 2.62
C GLY A 123 -4.23 -3.52 4.02
N GLY A 124 -5.28 -2.74 4.24
CA GLY A 124 -5.96 -2.62 5.52
C GLY A 124 -5.19 -1.79 6.56
N ARG A 125 -5.74 -1.75 7.78
CA ARG A 125 -5.27 -0.87 8.87
C ARG A 125 -3.78 -1.01 9.18
N LYS A 126 -3.31 -2.25 9.31
CA LYS A 126 -1.90 -2.51 9.67
C LYS A 126 -0.95 -1.95 8.61
N ALA A 127 -1.25 -2.16 7.32
CA ALA A 127 -0.41 -1.67 6.23
C ALA A 127 -0.35 -0.14 6.19
N GLY A 128 -1.51 0.54 6.28
CA GLY A 128 -1.59 1.99 6.30
C GLY A 128 -0.85 2.62 7.49
N VAL A 129 -1.03 2.07 8.69
CA VAL A 129 -0.33 2.55 9.89
C VAL A 129 1.18 2.35 9.78
N ILE A 130 1.65 1.18 9.29
CA ILE A 130 3.07 0.92 9.10
C ILE A 130 3.68 1.89 8.09
N ALA A 131 3.03 2.09 6.93
CA ALA A 131 3.50 3.05 5.93
C ALA A 131 3.56 4.48 6.49
N GLY A 132 2.53 4.90 7.23
CA GLY A 132 2.50 6.21 7.89
C GLY A 132 3.58 6.38 8.96
N LEU A 133 3.83 5.34 9.78
CA LEU A 133 4.91 5.33 10.78
C LEU A 133 6.29 5.41 10.14
N LEU A 134 6.53 4.64 9.08
CA LEU A 134 7.79 4.68 8.34
C LEU A 134 8.02 6.06 7.73
N GLY A 135 6.98 6.68 7.15
CA GLY A 135 7.09 8.03 6.62
C GLY A 135 7.37 9.08 7.71
N CYS A 136 6.65 8.99 8.83
CA CYS A 136 6.87 9.85 10.00
C CYS A 136 8.30 9.73 10.55
N ALA A 137 8.77 8.50 10.81
CA ALA A 137 10.12 8.24 11.33
C ALA A 137 11.19 8.76 10.37
N THR A 138 11.03 8.50 9.06
CA THR A 138 11.96 8.98 8.03
C THR A 138 12.05 10.49 8.02
N ARG A 139 10.91 11.19 8.10
CA ARG A 139 10.86 12.65 8.16
C ARG A 139 11.67 13.21 9.34
N PHE A 140 11.54 12.64 10.53
CA PHE A 140 12.33 13.06 11.69
C PHE A 140 13.82 12.75 11.56
N VAL A 141 14.18 11.58 11.01
CA VAL A 141 15.58 11.22 10.77
C VAL A 141 16.23 12.19 9.79
N VAL A 142 15.57 12.47 8.66
CA VAL A 142 16.08 13.38 7.63
C VAL A 142 16.19 14.80 8.17
N LEU A 143 15.19 15.29 8.89
CA LEU A 143 15.28 16.61 9.54
C LEU A 143 16.47 16.67 10.50
N GLY A 144 16.67 15.65 11.33
CA GLY A 144 17.81 15.57 12.26
C GLY A 144 19.16 15.61 11.56
N LEU A 145 19.29 14.92 10.42
CA LEU A 145 20.50 14.94 9.58
C LEU A 145 20.77 16.29 8.92
N LEU A 146 19.72 16.97 8.45
CA LEU A 146 19.87 18.31 7.85
C LEU A 146 20.24 19.36 8.89
N VAL A 147 19.68 19.27 10.10
CA VAL A 147 20.04 20.14 11.22
C VAL A 147 21.48 19.89 11.67
N SER A 148 21.91 18.63 11.78
CA SER A 148 23.28 18.31 12.23
C SER A 148 24.37 18.73 11.23
N THR A 149 24.03 18.83 9.95
CA THR A 149 24.93 19.29 8.89
C THR A 149 24.89 20.80 8.67
N GLY A 150 24.00 21.53 9.36
CA GLY A 150 23.81 22.98 9.16
C GLY A 150 23.13 23.34 7.83
N SER A 151 22.61 22.35 7.10
CA SER A 151 22.02 22.52 5.77
C SER A 151 20.62 23.16 5.82
N VAL A 152 19.96 23.11 6.98
CA VAL A 152 18.64 23.73 7.18
C VAL A 152 18.69 24.62 8.42
N VAL A 153 18.34 25.89 8.22
CA VAL A 153 17.96 26.80 9.30
C VAL A 153 16.44 26.75 9.39
N ILE A 154 15.88 26.36 10.54
CA ILE A 154 14.44 26.44 10.80
C ILE A 154 14.07 27.94 10.83
N ARG A 155 13.80 28.51 9.64
CA ARG A 155 13.54 29.94 9.46
C ARG A 155 12.33 30.43 10.28
N ASP A 156 11.38 29.56 10.54
CA ASP A 156 10.12 29.88 11.25
C ASP A 156 10.15 29.54 12.76
N GLY A 157 11.32 29.21 13.31
CA GLY A 157 11.51 28.91 14.73
C GLY A 157 10.61 27.77 15.25
N VAL A 158 10.08 27.94 16.47
CA VAL A 158 9.27 26.91 17.16
C VAL A 158 7.99 26.56 16.40
N LEU A 159 7.35 27.53 15.75
CA LEU A 159 6.07 27.33 15.08
C LEU A 159 6.20 26.41 13.86
N GLY A 160 7.25 26.60 13.04
CA GLY A 160 7.55 25.72 11.92
C GLY A 160 7.89 24.29 12.37
N ALA A 161 8.64 24.16 13.47
CA ALA A 161 8.98 22.85 14.04
C ALA A 161 7.74 22.10 14.54
N LEU A 162 6.81 22.79 15.21
CA LEU A 162 5.54 22.23 15.66
C LEU A 162 4.65 21.83 14.48
N GLY A 163 4.55 22.67 13.44
CA GLY A 163 3.81 22.36 12.22
C GLY A 163 4.35 21.11 11.51
N PHE A 164 5.68 21.01 11.38
CA PHE A 164 6.33 19.83 10.83
C PHE A 164 6.06 18.57 11.64
N ALA A 165 6.19 18.66 12.97
CA ALA A 165 5.95 17.53 13.87
C ALA A 165 4.48 17.08 13.78
N PHE A 166 3.54 18.02 13.80
CA PHE A 166 2.11 17.75 13.66
C PHE A 166 1.79 17.01 12.36
N VAL A 167 2.24 17.54 11.21
CA VAL A 167 2.02 16.89 9.90
C VAL A 167 2.65 15.50 9.84
N SER A 168 3.84 15.32 10.41
CA SER A 168 4.53 14.02 10.44
C SER A 168 3.76 12.99 11.26
N ILE A 169 3.26 13.38 12.43
CA ILE A 169 2.44 12.53 13.31
C ILE A 169 1.06 12.24 12.68
N MET A 170 0.54 13.13 11.83
CA MET A 170 -0.72 12.87 11.13
C MET A 170 -0.62 11.73 10.11
N LEU A 171 0.56 11.41 9.55
CA LEU A 171 0.70 10.30 8.59
C LEU A 171 0.22 8.94 9.16
N PRO A 172 0.71 8.44 10.30
CA PRO A 172 0.21 7.20 10.88
C PRO A 172 -1.27 7.30 11.32
N VAL A 173 -1.73 8.48 11.76
CA VAL A 173 -3.14 8.72 12.11
C VAL A 173 -4.05 8.59 10.89
N ILE A 174 -3.66 9.16 9.74
CA ILE A 174 -4.37 9.02 8.47
C ILE A 174 -4.43 7.54 8.06
N GLY A 175 -3.32 6.80 8.19
CA GLY A 175 -3.27 5.36 7.93
C GLY A 175 -4.21 4.55 8.83
N TYR A 176 -4.37 4.97 10.09
CA TYR A 176 -5.31 4.35 11.02
C TYR A 176 -6.77 4.64 10.66
N LEU A 177 -7.13 5.92 10.47
CA LEU A 177 -8.51 6.37 10.27
C LEU A 177 -9.11 5.90 8.95
N SER A 178 -8.30 5.87 7.89
CA SER A 178 -8.74 5.45 6.54
C SER A 178 -9.15 3.98 6.48
N SER A 179 -8.73 3.16 7.45
CA SER A 179 -9.06 1.74 7.50
C SER A 179 -10.45 1.41 8.07
N VAL A 180 -11.10 2.35 8.76
CA VAL A 180 -12.34 2.11 9.52
C VAL A 180 -13.56 1.94 8.58
N ARG A 181 -13.48 2.43 7.33
CA ARG A 181 -14.61 2.37 6.39
C ARG A 181 -14.76 1.09 5.58
N SER A 182 -13.80 0.16 5.59
CA SER A 182 -13.87 -1.05 4.76
C SER A 182 -14.67 -2.23 5.35
N TYR A 183 -15.19 -2.11 6.58
CA TYR A 183 -15.97 -3.18 7.24
C TYR A 183 -17.47 -2.87 7.42
N ALA A 184 -17.96 -1.75 6.90
CA ALA A 184 -19.38 -1.39 6.97
C ALA A 184 -20.08 -1.69 5.63
N LYS A 185 -20.21 -2.98 5.29
CA LYS A 185 -21.20 -3.49 4.33
C LYS A 185 -21.53 -4.95 4.64
#